data_AF-A0A3D3TAT4-F1
#
_entry.id   AF-A0A3D3TAT4-F1
#
_cell.length_a   1.000
_cell.length_b   1.000
_cell.length_c   1.000
_cell.angle_alpha   90.00
_cell.angle_beta   90.00
_cell.angle_gamma   90.00
#
_symmetry.space_group_name_H-M   'P 1'
#
loop_
_entity.id
_entity.type
_entity.pdbx_description
1 polymer ?
#
loop_
_entity_poly.entity_id
_entity_poly.type
_entity_poly.pdbx_seq_one_letter_code
_entity_poly.pdbx_strand_id
1 'polypeptide(L)'
;MKLSMLLPADFDKQKWTLSRQIGIKHVITKASPELTGLEAPYDFNTLKIIKERLEEAGFNLYGLEGDQFDMSSIKLGLADRDAWIEKYCLMLDNMGKLGISLLCFNWMAEIGWYRTSSHIVERGGALSSGFDYECIKDKLVKEDRRISEELIWDNLYYFLDAVLPVAESNGIKMALHPDDPPISPFMGIGRILASANNFKKILKDFNSPSMGVTFCVATFSLMDENIYQLAADWLEEKKIFFIHIRNLKGN
;
A
#
# COMPACT_ATOMS: atom_id res chain seq x y z
N MET A 1 19.92 -6.12 3.82
CA MET A 1 18.77 -5.61 3.05
C MET A 1 17.98 -6.80 2.51
N LYS A 2 16.66 -6.87 2.71
CA LYS A 2 15.80 -7.94 2.17
C LYS A 2 15.27 -7.53 0.80
N LEU A 3 16.04 -7.80 -0.25
CA LEU A 3 15.60 -7.49 -1.62
C LEU A 3 14.36 -8.33 -1.94
N SER A 4 13.27 -7.65 -2.31
CA SER A 4 11.96 -8.28 -2.50
C SER A 4 11.37 -7.88 -3.84
N MET A 5 10.48 -8.72 -4.38
CA MET A 5 9.65 -8.39 -5.54
C MET A 5 8.17 -8.55 -5.18
N LEU A 6 7.33 -7.68 -5.75
CA LEU A 6 5.89 -7.89 -5.76
C LEU A 6 5.56 -8.98 -6.77
N LEU A 7 5.19 -10.18 -6.30
CA LEU A 7 4.80 -11.31 -7.15
C LEU A 7 3.32 -11.62 -6.97
N PRO A 8 2.65 -12.14 -8.02
CA PRO A 8 1.31 -12.67 -7.86
C PRO A 8 1.33 -13.84 -6.85
N ALA A 9 0.28 -13.96 -6.07
CA ALA A 9 0.09 -15.04 -5.11
C ALA A 9 -0.10 -16.40 -5.81
N ASP A 10 -0.67 -16.37 -7.01
CA ASP A 10 -0.76 -17.53 -7.90
C ASP A 10 0.51 -17.71 -8.73
N PHE A 11 0.74 -18.96 -9.12
CA PHE A 11 1.93 -19.33 -9.87
C PHE A 11 1.98 -18.62 -11.23
N ASP A 12 2.93 -17.71 -11.37
CA ASP A 12 3.30 -17.09 -12.64
C ASP A 12 4.64 -17.66 -13.09
N LYS A 13 4.60 -18.56 -14.07
CA LYS A 13 5.78 -19.26 -14.58
C LYS A 13 6.90 -18.29 -14.95
N GLN A 14 6.58 -17.15 -15.57
CA GLN A 14 7.57 -16.20 -16.05
C GLN A 14 8.15 -15.40 -14.90
N LYS A 15 7.30 -14.70 -14.12
CA LYS A 15 7.74 -13.81 -13.04
C LYS A 15 8.46 -14.57 -11.93
N TRP A 16 7.95 -15.73 -11.53
CA TRP A 16 8.55 -16.52 -10.46
C TRP A 16 9.90 -17.12 -10.92
N THR A 17 9.99 -17.61 -12.15
CA THR A 17 11.27 -18.14 -12.67
C THR A 17 12.32 -17.03 -12.78
N LEU A 18 11.99 -15.90 -13.40
CA LEU A 18 12.91 -14.77 -13.54
C LEU A 18 13.35 -14.22 -12.18
N SER A 19 12.42 -14.10 -11.23
CA SER A 19 12.73 -13.60 -9.87
C SER A 19 13.76 -14.48 -9.16
N ARG A 20 13.65 -15.80 -9.28
CA ARG A 20 14.65 -16.72 -8.73
C ARG A 20 16.00 -16.59 -9.43
N GLN A 21 15.99 -16.47 -10.76
CA GLN A 21 17.21 -16.32 -11.55
C GLN A 21 18.00 -15.05 -11.21
N ILE A 22 17.31 -13.96 -10.83
CA ILE A 22 17.94 -12.71 -10.38
C ILE A 22 18.17 -12.67 -8.85
N GLY A 23 17.99 -13.80 -8.14
CA GLY A 23 18.35 -13.95 -6.73
C GLY A 23 17.32 -13.45 -5.72
N ILE A 24 16.07 -13.18 -6.13
CA ILE A 24 15.00 -12.79 -5.21
C ILE A 24 14.63 -13.99 -4.34
N LYS A 25 14.65 -13.75 -3.02
CA LYS A 25 14.23 -14.73 -2.00
C LYS A 25 13.02 -14.26 -1.20
N HIS A 26 12.82 -12.95 -1.07
CA HIS A 26 11.70 -12.39 -0.33
C HIS A 26 10.63 -11.90 -1.31
N VAL A 27 9.37 -12.13 -0.97
CA VAL A 27 8.23 -11.77 -1.79
C VAL A 27 7.30 -10.88 -0.99
N ILE A 28 6.81 -9.84 -1.66
CA ILE A 28 5.61 -9.11 -1.28
C ILE A 28 4.51 -9.59 -2.22
N THR A 29 3.28 -9.75 -1.75
CA THR A 29 2.16 -10.14 -2.62
C THR A 29 0.90 -9.36 -2.29
N LYS A 30 -0.05 -9.36 -3.24
CA LYS A 30 -1.42 -8.93 -2.97
C LYS A 30 -2.28 -10.20 -2.97
N ALA A 31 -2.82 -10.54 -1.80
CA ALA A 31 -3.56 -11.76 -1.51
C ALA A 31 -5.09 -11.56 -1.64
N SER A 32 -5.52 -10.62 -2.47
CA SER A 32 -6.93 -10.25 -2.57
C SER A 32 -7.74 -11.25 -3.42
N PRO A 33 -9.02 -11.48 -3.08
CA PRO A 33 -9.86 -12.44 -3.81
C PRO A 33 -9.89 -12.25 -5.32
N GLU A 34 -9.89 -10.99 -5.80
CA GLU A 34 -9.93 -10.72 -7.24
C GLU A 34 -8.68 -11.19 -7.99
N LEU A 35 -7.56 -11.38 -7.30
CA LEU A 35 -6.30 -11.84 -7.89
C LEU A 35 -6.03 -13.32 -7.66
N THR A 36 -6.55 -13.89 -6.58
CA THR A 36 -6.25 -15.28 -6.17
C THR A 36 -7.37 -16.26 -6.46
N GLY A 37 -8.60 -15.76 -6.64
CA GLY A 37 -9.81 -16.59 -6.69
C GLY A 37 -10.11 -17.34 -5.39
N LEU A 38 -9.42 -17.00 -4.29
CA LEU A 38 -9.65 -17.54 -2.96
C LEU A 38 -10.47 -16.53 -2.12
N GLU A 39 -10.85 -16.94 -0.91
CA GLU A 39 -11.42 -16.01 0.08
C GLU A 39 -10.42 -14.91 0.46
N ALA A 40 -10.88 -13.87 1.15
CA ALA A 40 -9.97 -12.81 1.61
C ALA A 40 -9.07 -13.31 2.74
N PRO A 41 -7.86 -12.73 2.93
CA PRO A 41 -6.85 -13.27 3.85
C PRO A 41 -7.16 -13.07 5.35
N TYR A 42 -8.33 -12.53 5.70
CA TYR A 42 -8.89 -12.70 7.04
C TYR A 42 -9.31 -14.16 7.31
N ASP A 43 -9.48 -14.98 6.28
CA ASP A 43 -9.49 -16.43 6.38
C ASP A 43 -8.05 -16.97 6.48
N PHE A 44 -7.77 -17.69 7.57
CA PHE A 44 -6.44 -18.19 7.89
C PHE A 44 -5.92 -19.19 6.85
N ASN A 45 -6.79 -20.10 6.38
CA ASN A 45 -6.38 -21.14 5.43
C ASN A 45 -6.00 -20.55 4.09
N THR A 46 -6.71 -19.52 3.64
CA THR A 46 -6.39 -18.80 2.41
C THR A 46 -5.00 -18.20 2.47
N LEU A 47 -4.69 -17.44 3.52
CA LEU A 47 -3.36 -16.82 3.66
C LEU A 47 -2.25 -17.88 3.80
N LYS A 48 -2.54 -18.99 4.49
CA LYS A 48 -1.64 -20.14 4.61
C LYS A 48 -1.35 -20.78 3.26
N ILE A 49 -2.37 -21.05 2.44
CA ILE A 49 -2.22 -21.62 1.10
C ILE A 49 -1.33 -20.73 0.22
N ILE A 50 -1.55 -19.41 0.25
CA ILE A 50 -0.74 -18.45 -0.51
C ILE A 50 0.73 -18.49 -0.06
N LYS A 51 0.97 -18.52 1.25
CA LYS A 51 2.31 -18.64 1.81
C LYS A 51 2.99 -19.94 1.37
N GLU A 52 2.31 -21.08 1.51
CA GLU A 52 2.83 -22.40 1.15
C GLU A 52 3.18 -22.48 -0.34
N ARG A 53 2.32 -21.96 -1.22
CA ARG A 53 2.59 -21.89 -2.68
C ARG A 53 3.90 -21.15 -3.00
N LEU A 54 4.14 -20.01 -2.34
CA LEU A 54 5.36 -19.24 -2.52
C LEU A 54 6.59 -19.96 -1.93
N GLU A 55 6.44 -20.59 -0.77
CA GLU A 55 7.50 -21.36 -0.12
C GLU A 55 7.92 -22.60 -0.91
N GLU A 56 6.96 -23.35 -1.46
CA GLU A 56 7.21 -24.47 -2.37
C GLU A 56 7.98 -24.06 -3.63
N ALA A 57 7.79 -22.83 -4.10
CA ALA A 57 8.55 -22.28 -5.22
C ALA A 57 9.95 -21.77 -4.83
N GLY A 58 10.30 -21.75 -3.54
CA GLY A 58 11.59 -21.32 -3.02
C GLY A 58 11.64 -19.85 -2.61
N PHE A 59 10.49 -19.22 -2.36
CA PHE A 59 10.40 -17.86 -1.83
C PHE A 59 10.04 -17.83 -0.34
N ASN A 60 10.28 -16.69 0.29
CA ASN A 60 9.78 -16.37 1.61
C ASN A 60 8.78 -15.21 1.46
N LEU A 61 7.51 -15.48 1.71
CA LEU A 61 6.48 -14.44 1.78
C LEU A 61 6.74 -13.54 2.99
N TYR A 62 7.23 -12.33 2.73
CA TYR A 62 7.66 -11.39 3.76
C TYR A 62 6.59 -10.36 4.13
N GLY A 63 5.72 -10.01 3.18
CA GLY A 63 4.68 -9.01 3.41
C GLY A 63 3.56 -9.03 2.40
N LEU A 64 2.50 -8.30 2.73
CA LEU A 64 1.38 -8.01 1.85
C LEU A 64 1.41 -6.55 1.40
N GLU A 65 0.89 -6.27 0.21
CA GLU A 65 0.83 -4.90 -0.33
C GLU A 65 -0.50 -4.58 -1.00
N GLY A 66 -1.03 -3.39 -0.67
CA GLY A 66 -2.30 -2.87 -1.16
C GLY A 66 -3.50 -3.29 -0.31
N ASP A 67 -4.69 -3.06 -0.85
CA ASP A 67 -5.95 -3.43 -0.20
C ASP A 67 -6.19 -4.93 -0.43
N GLN A 68 -6.22 -5.72 0.64
CA GLN A 68 -6.31 -7.19 0.56
C GLN A 68 -7.75 -7.70 0.43
N PHE A 69 -8.72 -6.80 0.56
CA PHE A 69 -10.14 -6.99 0.32
C PHE A 69 -10.76 -5.59 0.14
N ASP A 70 -12.08 -5.51 -0.07
CA ASP A 70 -12.74 -4.22 -0.23
C ASP A 70 -12.63 -3.37 1.05
N MET A 71 -11.91 -2.26 0.96
CA MET A 71 -11.68 -1.30 2.04
C MET A 71 -12.67 -0.13 2.04
N SER A 72 -13.67 -0.13 1.14
CA SER A 72 -14.56 1.02 0.92
C SER A 72 -15.31 1.42 2.19
N SER A 73 -15.95 0.48 2.88
CA SER A 73 -16.66 0.76 4.14
C SER A 73 -15.77 1.42 5.19
N ILE A 74 -14.52 0.99 5.29
CA ILE A 74 -13.55 1.53 6.25
C ILE A 74 -13.11 2.94 5.83
N LYS A 75 -12.63 3.10 4.60
CA LYS A 75 -12.07 4.37 4.10
C LYS A 75 -13.12 5.47 3.99
N LEU A 76 -14.37 5.11 3.69
CA LEU A 76 -15.50 6.04 3.59
C LEU A 76 -16.23 6.25 4.93
N GLY A 77 -15.94 5.46 5.95
CA GLY A 77 -16.58 5.60 7.26
C GLY A 77 -18.05 5.19 7.26
N LEU A 78 -18.41 4.15 6.51
CA LEU A 78 -19.79 3.67 6.41
C LEU A 78 -20.25 2.97 7.70
N ALA A 79 -21.57 2.78 7.83
CA ALA A 79 -22.19 2.24 9.03
C ALA A 79 -21.70 0.82 9.42
N ASP A 80 -21.23 0.03 8.45
CA ASP A 80 -20.70 -1.31 8.66
C ASP A 80 -19.17 -1.37 8.83
N ARG A 81 -18.49 -0.22 8.91
CA ARG A 81 -17.01 -0.14 8.96
C ARG A 81 -16.39 -0.98 10.08
N ASP A 82 -17.03 -1.07 11.24
CA ASP A 82 -16.49 -1.80 12.39
C ASP A 82 -16.39 -3.31 12.10
N ALA A 83 -17.39 -3.88 11.44
CA ALA A 83 -17.37 -5.29 11.03
C ALA A 83 -16.24 -5.58 10.01
N TRP A 84 -15.90 -4.60 9.17
CA TRP A 84 -14.77 -4.70 8.25
C TRP A 84 -13.42 -4.48 8.94
N ILE A 85 -13.35 -3.61 9.94
CA ILE A 85 -12.16 -3.41 10.78
C ILE A 85 -11.84 -4.69 11.56
N GLU A 86 -12.85 -5.38 12.11
CA GLU A 86 -12.66 -6.68 12.77
C GLU A 86 -12.02 -7.71 11.83
N LYS A 87 -12.46 -7.77 10.57
CA LYS A 87 -11.83 -8.62 9.54
C LYS A 87 -10.38 -8.20 9.27
N TYR A 88 -10.09 -6.90 9.23
CA TYR A 88 -8.72 -6.40 9.08
C TYR A 88 -7.84 -6.84 10.24
N CYS A 89 -8.33 -6.75 11.48
CA CYS A 89 -7.64 -7.25 12.67
C CYS A 89 -7.39 -8.76 12.61
N LEU A 90 -8.37 -9.55 12.15
CA LEU A 90 -8.20 -10.99 11.90
C LEU A 90 -7.09 -11.28 10.88
N MET A 91 -7.03 -10.50 9.80
CA MET A 91 -5.95 -10.62 8.82
C MET A 91 -4.57 -10.32 9.45
N LEU A 92 -4.45 -9.28 10.27
CA LEU A 92 -3.20 -8.96 10.98
C LEU A 92 -2.76 -10.06 11.95
N ASP A 93 -3.70 -10.66 12.67
CA ASP A 93 -3.46 -11.83 13.54
C ASP A 93 -3.02 -13.05 12.73
N ASN A 94 -3.67 -13.34 11.60
CA ASN A 94 -3.27 -14.41 10.68
C ASN A 94 -1.85 -14.19 10.12
N MET A 95 -1.52 -12.94 9.75
CA MET A 95 -0.17 -12.56 9.32
C MET A 95 0.85 -12.86 10.42
N GLY A 96 0.55 -12.51 11.68
CA GLY A 96 1.39 -12.79 12.84
C GLY A 96 1.63 -14.29 13.03
N LYS A 97 0.56 -15.08 13.02
CA LYS A 97 0.61 -16.55 13.14
C LYS A 97 1.42 -17.22 12.03
N LEU A 98 1.43 -16.65 10.82
CA LEU A 98 2.16 -17.16 9.66
C LEU A 98 3.56 -16.55 9.47
N GLY A 99 3.98 -15.66 10.38
CA GLY A 99 5.28 -15.00 10.34
C GLY A 99 5.46 -14.00 9.19
N ILE A 100 4.37 -13.44 8.66
CA ILE A 100 4.38 -12.41 7.61
C ILE A 100 4.48 -11.05 8.31
N SER A 101 5.62 -10.37 8.22
CA SER A 101 5.94 -9.27 9.14
C SER A 101 5.66 -7.85 8.62
N LEU A 102 5.25 -7.68 7.36
CA LEU A 102 5.08 -6.38 6.72
C LEU A 102 3.72 -6.26 6.03
N LEU A 103 3.04 -5.13 6.25
CA LEU A 103 1.84 -4.74 5.50
C LEU A 103 2.04 -3.35 4.90
N CYS A 104 2.18 -3.26 3.58
CA CYS A 104 2.12 -2.00 2.85
C CYS A 104 0.65 -1.66 2.57
N PHE A 105 0.16 -0.56 3.14
CA PHE A 105 -1.22 -0.10 2.98
C PHE A 105 -1.27 1.35 2.50
N ASN A 106 -2.41 1.78 1.98
CA ASN A 106 -2.65 3.13 1.48
C ASN A 106 -3.96 3.66 2.05
N TRP A 107 -4.18 4.97 1.92
CA TRP A 107 -5.43 5.60 2.34
C TRP A 107 -6.16 6.34 1.21
N MET A 108 -5.94 5.90 -0.04
CA MET A 108 -6.69 6.40 -1.19
C MET A 108 -8.11 5.80 -1.15
N ALA A 109 -9.12 6.64 -0.94
CA ALA A 109 -10.52 6.24 -1.02
C ALA A 109 -11.04 6.36 -2.45
N GLU A 110 -11.94 5.45 -2.85
CA GLU A 110 -12.70 5.43 -4.13
C GLU A 110 -11.86 5.28 -5.41
N ILE A 111 -10.81 6.09 -5.59
CA ILE A 111 -9.84 6.00 -6.66
C ILE A 111 -8.45 5.73 -6.06
N GLY A 112 -7.92 4.53 -6.33
CA GLY A 112 -6.56 4.15 -5.99
C GLY A 112 -5.49 4.78 -6.88
N TRP A 113 -4.38 4.07 -7.10
CA TRP A 113 -3.32 4.54 -8.01
C TRP A 113 -3.88 4.87 -9.39
N TYR A 114 -3.57 6.05 -9.92
CA TYR A 114 -4.16 6.52 -11.16
C TYR A 114 -3.11 6.83 -12.23
N ARG A 115 -3.39 6.40 -13.47
CA ARG A 115 -2.60 6.66 -14.66
C ARG A 115 -3.55 7.04 -15.79
N THR A 116 -3.15 7.99 -16.63
CA THR A 116 -3.91 8.35 -17.84
C THR A 116 -3.57 7.45 -19.02
N SER A 117 -2.39 6.83 -19.00
CA SER A 117 -1.94 5.89 -20.01
C SER A 117 -1.05 4.81 -19.41
N SER A 118 -1.12 3.61 -19.97
CA SER A 118 -0.20 2.49 -19.72
C SER A 118 0.71 2.18 -20.91
N HIS A 119 0.64 2.99 -21.98
CA HIS A 119 1.26 2.72 -23.28
C HIS A 119 2.10 3.92 -23.77
N ILE A 120 2.88 4.51 -22.87
CA ILE A 120 3.87 5.53 -23.25
C ILE A 120 5.13 4.80 -23.72
N VAL A 121 5.53 5.03 -24.97
CA VAL A 121 6.73 4.40 -25.53
C VAL A 121 7.97 5.15 -25.04
N GLU A 122 8.87 4.41 -24.42
CA GLU A 122 10.14 4.89 -23.88
C GLU A 122 11.34 4.29 -24.65
N ARG A 123 12.55 4.57 -24.15
CA ARG A 123 13.81 4.09 -24.74
C ARG A 123 13.75 2.59 -25.06
N GLY A 124 14.12 2.24 -26.29
CA GLY A 124 14.17 0.85 -26.75
C GLY A 124 12.80 0.23 -27.05
N GLY A 125 11.73 1.03 -27.15
CA GLY A 125 10.39 0.55 -27.45
C GLY A 125 9.65 -0.03 -26.24
N ALA A 126 10.20 0.13 -25.03
CA ALA A 126 9.56 -0.29 -23.79
C ALA A 126 8.29 0.54 -23.55
N LEU A 127 7.25 -0.09 -23.00
CA LEU A 127 6.05 0.60 -22.59
C LEU A 127 6.15 1.01 -21.11
N SER A 128 5.72 2.23 -20.82
CA SER A 128 5.65 2.80 -19.49
C SER A 128 4.25 3.39 -19.23
N SER A 129 3.88 3.48 -17.95
CA SER A 129 2.70 4.21 -17.53
C SER A 129 2.99 5.70 -17.36
N GLY A 130 2.00 6.55 -17.59
CA GLY A 130 2.09 7.96 -17.25
C GLY A 130 0.79 8.54 -16.72
N PHE A 131 0.90 9.75 -16.22
CA PHE A 131 -0.19 10.55 -15.70
C PHE A 131 -0.10 11.94 -16.34
N ASP A 132 -1.25 12.46 -16.74
CA ASP A 132 -1.40 13.79 -17.31
C ASP A 132 -2.60 14.47 -16.65
N TYR A 133 -2.33 15.50 -15.85
CA TYR A 133 -3.36 16.21 -15.11
C TYR A 133 -4.39 16.88 -16.04
N GLU A 134 -3.96 17.37 -17.20
CA GLU A 134 -4.85 18.06 -18.16
C GLU A 134 -5.94 17.13 -18.71
N CYS A 135 -5.65 15.82 -18.81
CA CYS A 135 -6.61 14.80 -19.23
C CYS A 135 -7.73 14.55 -18.20
N ILE A 136 -7.59 15.01 -16.95
CA ILE A 136 -8.51 14.72 -15.85
C ILE A 136 -8.98 15.93 -15.06
N LYS A 137 -8.44 17.14 -15.29
CA LYS A 137 -8.73 18.34 -14.48
C LYS A 137 -10.21 18.68 -14.35
N ASP A 138 -11.02 18.38 -15.37
CA ASP A 138 -12.46 18.66 -15.40
C ASP A 138 -13.32 17.42 -15.05
N LYS A 139 -12.69 16.29 -14.75
CA LYS A 139 -13.38 15.05 -14.40
C LYS A 139 -13.64 15.01 -12.90
N LEU A 140 -14.89 14.74 -12.55
CA LEU A 140 -15.30 14.48 -11.18
C LEU A 140 -15.95 13.12 -11.09
N VAL A 141 -15.76 12.43 -9.97
CA VAL A 141 -16.63 11.30 -9.63
C VAL A 141 -18.04 11.80 -9.33
N LYS A 142 -19.00 10.87 -9.32
CA LYS A 142 -20.37 11.15 -8.89
C LYS A 142 -20.36 11.71 -7.48
N GLU A 143 -21.26 12.67 -7.21
CA GLU A 143 -21.26 13.43 -5.96
C GLU A 143 -21.42 12.56 -4.71
N ASP A 144 -22.21 11.49 -4.81
CA ASP A 144 -22.43 10.48 -3.77
C ASP A 144 -21.19 9.62 -3.44
N ARG A 145 -20.14 9.69 -4.28
CA ARG A 145 -18.84 9.02 -4.09
C ARG A 145 -17.72 9.99 -3.70
N ARG A 146 -18.05 11.27 -3.48
CA ARG A 146 -17.08 12.28 -3.05
C ARG A 146 -16.97 12.27 -1.53
N ILE A 147 -15.77 12.54 -1.05
CA ILE A 147 -15.47 12.60 0.39
C ILE A 147 -14.39 13.65 0.61
N SER A 148 -14.55 14.49 1.63
CA SER A 148 -13.63 15.58 1.95
C SER A 148 -12.34 15.05 2.59
N GLU A 149 -11.27 15.83 2.53
CA GLU A 149 -10.03 15.50 3.27
C GLU A 149 -10.28 15.35 4.78
N GLU A 150 -11.13 16.21 5.36
CA GLU A 150 -11.48 16.16 6.78
C GLU A 150 -12.04 14.79 7.18
N LEU A 151 -13.03 14.29 6.45
CA LEU A 151 -13.59 12.97 6.71
C LEU A 151 -12.58 11.85 6.43
N ILE A 152 -11.73 11.99 5.42
CA ILE A 152 -10.66 11.02 5.14
C ILE A 152 -9.65 10.94 6.29
N TRP A 153 -9.28 12.09 6.88
CA TRP A 153 -8.45 12.17 8.09
C TRP A 153 -9.10 11.48 9.28
N ASP A 154 -10.36 11.81 9.57
CA ASP A 154 -11.12 11.23 10.67
C ASP A 154 -11.23 9.70 10.53
N ASN A 155 -11.51 9.22 9.32
CA ASN A 155 -11.61 7.79 9.04
C ASN A 155 -10.24 7.08 9.17
N LEU A 156 -9.14 7.72 8.76
CA LEU A 156 -7.80 7.16 8.97
C LEU A 156 -7.52 6.98 10.47
N TYR A 157 -7.83 8.00 11.27
CA TYR A 157 -7.50 8.00 12.70
C TYR A 157 -8.32 6.95 13.43
N TYR A 158 -9.63 6.88 13.12
CA TYR A 158 -10.51 5.84 13.63
C TYR A 158 -10.00 4.43 13.31
N PHE A 159 -9.54 4.22 12.08
CA PHE A 159 -8.97 2.94 11.67
C PHE A 159 -7.66 2.61 12.40
N LEU A 160 -6.72 3.56 12.45
CA LEU A 160 -5.42 3.35 13.07
C LEU A 160 -5.52 3.07 14.57
N ASP A 161 -6.41 3.77 15.29
CA ASP A 161 -6.71 3.51 16.70
C ASP A 161 -7.13 2.05 16.93
N ALA A 162 -7.92 1.48 16.01
CA ALA A 162 -8.42 0.12 16.14
C ALA A 162 -7.36 -0.95 15.75
N VAL A 163 -6.61 -0.74 14.67
CA VAL A 163 -5.77 -1.82 14.09
C VAL A 163 -4.32 -1.82 14.55
N LEU A 164 -3.76 -0.66 14.93
CA LEU A 164 -2.34 -0.58 15.32
C LEU A 164 -2.01 -1.43 16.56
N PRO A 165 -2.85 -1.49 17.62
CA PRO A 165 -2.59 -2.37 18.75
C PRO A 165 -2.48 -3.85 18.34
N VAL A 166 -3.30 -4.28 17.38
CA VAL A 166 -3.29 -5.66 16.85
C VAL A 166 -2.05 -5.92 15.99
N ALA A 167 -1.65 -4.94 15.17
CA ALA A 167 -0.40 -5.03 14.42
C ALA A 167 0.81 -5.15 15.36
N GLU A 168 0.85 -4.34 16.42
CA GLU A 168 1.92 -4.32 17.41
C GLU A 168 2.02 -5.64 18.18
N SER A 169 0.90 -6.17 18.68
CA SER A 169 0.90 -7.45 19.40
C SER A 169 1.37 -8.63 18.53
N ASN A 170 1.22 -8.52 17.22
CA ASN A 170 1.62 -9.55 16.24
C ASN A 170 2.98 -9.26 15.58
N GLY A 171 3.68 -8.19 15.99
CA GLY A 171 4.97 -7.81 15.41
C GLY A 171 4.90 -7.39 13.93
N ILE A 172 3.73 -6.95 13.47
CA ILE A 172 3.49 -6.51 12.09
C ILE A 172 3.92 -5.07 11.95
N LYS A 173 4.74 -4.79 10.93
CA LYS A 173 5.08 -3.45 10.51
C LYS A 173 4.08 -2.96 9.47
N MET A 174 3.21 -2.02 9.85
CA MET A 174 2.30 -1.34 8.92
C MET A 174 3.03 -0.15 8.29
N ALA A 175 3.16 -0.17 6.96
CA ALA A 175 3.92 0.78 6.18
C ALA A 175 2.97 1.56 5.26
N LEU A 176 2.68 2.81 5.63
CA LEU A 176 1.76 3.67 4.91
C LEU A 176 2.39 4.21 3.61
N HIS A 177 1.73 3.97 2.49
CA HIS A 177 2.15 4.41 1.17
C HIS A 177 1.55 5.78 0.82
N PRO A 178 2.32 6.69 0.18
CA PRO A 178 1.82 8.00 -0.26
C PRO A 178 0.74 7.90 -1.35
N ASP A 179 -0.08 8.93 -1.48
CA ASP A 179 -1.06 8.97 -2.56
C ASP A 179 -0.37 9.15 -3.91
N ASP A 180 -0.82 8.44 -4.96
CA ASP A 180 -0.20 8.48 -6.29
C ASP A 180 -1.28 8.67 -7.38
N PRO A 181 -1.39 9.86 -7.99
CA PRO A 181 -0.57 11.05 -7.75
C PRO A 181 -0.88 11.72 -6.39
N PRO A 182 0.08 12.45 -5.78
CA PRO A 182 -0.10 13.15 -4.52
C PRO A 182 -0.79 14.51 -4.73
N ILE A 183 -2.01 14.48 -5.29
CA ILE A 183 -2.80 15.67 -5.60
C ILE A 183 -4.09 15.59 -4.82
N SER A 184 -4.49 16.69 -4.18
CA SER A 184 -5.78 16.80 -3.51
C SER A 184 -6.47 18.14 -3.81
N PRO A 185 -7.79 18.16 -4.02
CA PRO A 185 -8.65 16.99 -4.22
C PRO A 185 -8.34 16.30 -5.55
N PHE A 186 -8.48 14.98 -5.60
CA PHE A 186 -8.35 14.19 -6.82
C PHE A 186 -9.72 13.80 -7.36
N MET A 187 -10.14 14.46 -8.46
CA MET A 187 -11.46 14.24 -9.09
C MET A 187 -12.65 14.38 -8.12
N GLY A 188 -12.54 15.28 -7.14
CA GLY A 188 -13.55 15.52 -6.11
C GLY A 188 -13.43 14.64 -4.85
N ILE A 189 -12.37 13.85 -4.72
CA ILE A 189 -12.08 13.02 -3.54
C ILE A 189 -10.87 13.58 -2.81
N GLY A 190 -10.95 13.70 -1.49
CA GLY A 190 -9.83 14.11 -0.65
C GLY A 190 -8.70 13.08 -0.66
N ARG A 191 -7.46 13.57 -0.73
CA ARG A 191 -6.22 12.79 -0.61
C ARG A 191 -5.34 13.42 0.46
N ILE A 192 -4.93 12.63 1.44
CA ILE A 192 -4.30 13.14 2.66
C ILE A 192 -2.83 12.71 2.79
N LEU A 193 -2.30 11.88 1.90
CA LEU A 193 -0.92 11.37 1.95
C LEU A 193 -0.07 12.00 0.85
N ALA A 194 -0.16 13.31 0.73
CA ALA A 194 0.37 14.12 -0.37
C ALA A 194 1.55 15.04 0.00
N SER A 195 2.07 15.00 1.25
CA SER A 195 3.25 15.77 1.68
C SER A 195 3.97 15.11 2.84
N ALA A 196 5.25 15.43 3.08
CA ALA A 196 5.97 14.90 4.25
C ALA A 196 5.34 15.36 5.58
N ASN A 197 4.76 16.56 5.61
CA ASN A 197 4.07 17.07 6.80
C ASN A 197 2.85 16.23 7.19
N ASN A 198 2.11 15.71 6.21
CA ASN A 198 0.98 14.83 6.48
C ASN A 198 1.45 13.53 7.16
N PHE A 199 2.55 12.94 6.68
CA PHE A 199 3.15 11.79 7.32
C PHE A 199 3.70 12.10 8.72
N LYS A 200 4.38 13.23 8.91
CA LYS A 200 4.88 13.68 10.22
C LYS A 200 3.74 13.80 11.24
N LYS A 201 2.58 14.32 10.83
CA LYS A 201 1.38 14.40 11.68
C LYS A 201 0.94 12.99 12.12
N ILE A 202 0.77 12.07 11.18
CA ILE A 202 0.33 10.69 11.47
C ILE A 202 1.33 9.97 12.39
N LEU A 203 2.63 10.03 12.08
CA LEU A 203 3.66 9.34 12.86
C LEU A 203 3.81 9.89 14.28
N LYS A 204 3.54 11.19 14.47
CA LYS A 204 3.52 11.83 15.78
C LYS A 204 2.29 11.40 16.59
N ASP A 205 1.12 11.44 15.98
CA ASP A 205 -0.15 11.15 16.66
C ASP A 205 -0.27 9.64 16.96
N PHE A 206 0.28 8.80 16.09
CA PHE A 206 0.37 7.34 16.25
C PHE A 206 1.81 6.88 16.45
N ASN A 207 2.38 7.19 17.62
CA ASN A 207 3.74 6.78 17.99
C ASN A 207 3.83 5.29 18.38
N SER A 208 3.51 4.40 17.44
CA SER A 208 3.68 2.95 17.58
C SER A 208 4.96 2.47 16.86
N PRO A 209 5.65 1.44 17.38
CA PRO A 209 6.71 0.73 16.65
C PRO A 209 6.19 -0.03 15.41
N SER A 210 4.88 -0.23 15.31
CA SER A 210 4.22 -0.88 14.17
C SER A 210 3.68 0.12 13.14
N MET A 211 3.80 1.42 13.39
CA MET A 211 3.43 2.46 12.42
C MET A 211 4.66 3.09 11.77
N GLY A 212 4.72 3.01 10.44
CA GLY A 212 5.80 3.56 9.63
C GLY A 212 5.35 3.82 8.20
N VAL A 213 6.32 4.03 7.31
CA VAL A 213 6.09 4.46 5.93
C VAL A 213 6.63 3.43 4.94
N THR A 214 5.90 3.32 3.82
CA THR A 214 6.45 2.82 2.57
C THR A 214 7.04 4.02 1.84
N PHE A 215 8.37 4.14 1.88
CA PHE A 215 9.09 5.22 1.22
C PHE A 215 9.14 4.98 -0.29
N CYS A 216 8.10 5.45 -0.98
CA CYS A 216 8.01 5.37 -2.42
C CYS A 216 8.78 6.53 -3.06
N VAL A 217 10.02 6.26 -3.48
CA VAL A 217 10.98 7.29 -3.91
C VAL A 217 10.38 8.23 -4.97
N ALA A 218 9.74 7.66 -5.99
CA ALA A 218 9.13 8.44 -7.07
C ALA A 218 7.89 9.23 -6.63
N THR A 219 7.07 8.73 -5.72
CA THR A 219 5.89 9.50 -5.29
C THR A 219 6.31 10.67 -4.41
N PHE A 220 7.23 10.45 -3.46
CA PHE A 220 7.74 11.52 -2.61
C PHE A 220 8.50 12.59 -3.41
N SER A 221 9.15 12.23 -4.52
CA SER A 221 9.80 13.23 -5.38
C SER A 221 8.82 14.19 -6.08
N LEU A 222 7.51 13.89 -6.11
CA LEU A 222 6.48 14.79 -6.65
C LEU A 222 5.98 15.81 -5.61
N MET A 223 6.36 15.68 -4.34
CA MET A 223 5.84 16.50 -3.25
C MET A 223 6.68 17.76 -2.96
N ASP A 224 7.59 18.12 -3.87
CA ASP A 224 8.59 19.21 -3.69
C ASP A 224 9.46 19.03 -2.42
N GLU A 225 9.69 17.78 -2.01
CA GLU A 225 10.47 17.44 -0.83
C GLU A 225 11.94 17.17 -1.18
N ASN A 226 12.88 17.51 -0.28
CA ASN A 226 14.23 16.97 -0.37
C ASN A 226 14.22 15.50 0.07
N ILE A 227 14.00 14.60 -0.89
CA ILE A 227 13.84 13.16 -0.64
C ILE A 227 15.04 12.51 0.07
N TYR A 228 16.25 13.05 -0.10
CA TYR A 228 17.44 12.50 0.55
C TYR A 228 17.47 12.87 2.03
N GLN A 229 17.16 14.13 2.36
CA GLN A 229 17.05 14.56 3.75
C GLN A 229 15.88 13.85 4.44
N LEU A 230 14.72 13.79 3.77
CA LEU A 230 13.54 13.10 4.30
C LEU A 230 13.82 11.62 4.58
N ALA A 231 14.53 10.94 3.67
CA ALA A 231 14.95 9.56 3.89
C ALA A 231 15.92 9.43 5.07
N ALA A 232 16.89 10.34 5.21
CA ALA A 232 17.83 10.33 6.33
C ALA A 232 17.11 10.50 7.67
N ASP A 233 16.23 11.50 7.78
CA ASP A 233 15.45 11.80 9.00
C ASP A 233 14.59 10.58 9.40
N TRP A 234 13.82 10.02 8.47
CA TRP A 234 12.94 8.89 8.76
C TRP A 234 13.67 7.56 8.96
N LEU A 235 14.91 7.42 8.48
CA LEU A 235 15.77 6.29 8.84
C LEU A 235 16.28 6.42 10.27
N GLU A 236 16.68 7.63 10.70
CA GLU A 236 17.11 7.91 12.07
C GLU A 236 15.95 7.67 13.06
N GLU A 237 14.76 8.13 12.72
CA GLU A 237 13.52 7.89 13.47
C GLU A 237 13.02 6.45 13.39
N LYS A 238 13.66 5.59 12.57
CA LYS A 238 13.29 4.19 12.31
C LYS A 238 11.85 4.03 11.78
N LYS A 239 11.35 5.00 11.02
CA LYS A 239 9.99 5.00 10.47
C LYS A 239 9.88 4.47 9.05
N ILE A 240 10.99 4.28 8.32
CA ILE A 240 10.96 3.59 7.03
C ILE A 240 10.90 2.07 7.22
N PHE A 241 9.77 1.45 6.89
CA PHE A 241 9.59 -0.01 6.99
C PHE A 241 9.71 -0.72 5.64
N PHE A 242 9.41 -0.01 4.56
CA PHE A 242 9.46 -0.52 3.21
C PHE A 242 9.88 0.59 2.24
N ILE A 243 10.55 0.24 1.15
CA ILE A 243 11.05 1.20 0.16
C ILE A 243 10.64 0.68 -1.21
N HIS A 244 9.94 1.53 -1.99
CA HIS A 244 9.77 1.29 -3.42
C HIS A 244 10.84 2.05 -4.18
N ILE A 245 11.72 1.30 -4.84
CA ILE A 245 12.78 1.84 -5.68
C ILE A 245 12.27 1.88 -7.12
N ARG A 246 11.64 3.00 -7.46
CA ARG A 246 11.22 3.33 -8.82
C ARG A 246 11.52 4.80 -9.10
N ASN A 247 11.56 5.16 -10.38
CA ASN A 247 11.80 6.53 -10.81
C ASN A 247 10.67 7.00 -11.72
N LEU A 248 10.57 8.31 -11.90
CA LEU A 248 9.67 8.95 -12.86
C LEU A 248 10.40 10.09 -13.59
N LYS A 249 9.73 10.62 -14.61
CA LYS A 249 10.16 11.83 -15.32
C LYS A 249 8.93 12.70 -15.51
N GLY A 250 8.99 13.93 -15.01
CA GLY A 250 7.87 14.87 -15.01
C GLY A 250 7.76 15.58 -13.67
N ASN A 251 6.71 16.39 -13.54
CA ASN A 251 6.38 17.16 -12.36
C ASN A 251 4.93 16.85 -11.96
#